data_AF-A0A3A2Z1C6-F1
#
_entry.id   AF-A0A3A2Z1C6-F1
#
_cell.length_a   1.000
_cell.length_b   1.000
_cell.length_c   1.000
_cell.angle_alpha   90.00
_cell.angle_beta   90.00
_cell.angle_gamma   90.00
#
_symmetry.space_group_name_H-M   'P 1'
#
loop_
_entity.id
_entity.type
_entity.pdbx_description
1 polymer ?
#
loop_
_entity_poly.entity_id
_entity_poly.type
_entity_poly.pdbx_seq_one_letter_code
_entity_poly.pdbx_strand_id
1 'polypeptide(L)'
;QMPSLLRNELPTVPYLDHGWFGVRNRVPKETEVTDAERDENEAKEFSKPAWESVPTHRKGIKALMDYVDRERRTQLHRQIPQIITEIRAKHRSCEEHLKRLGEPRNTPQARRYYVLQFCNEMQKMTEA
;
A
#
# COMPACT_ATOMS: atom_id res chain seq x y z
N GLN A 1 29.13 -10.36 16.88
CA GLN A 1 27.67 -10.51 17.08
C GLN A 1 26.84 -9.68 16.09
N MET A 2 27.26 -8.47 15.66
CA MET A 2 26.52 -7.67 14.66
C MET A 2 26.47 -8.26 13.22
N PRO A 3 27.54 -8.86 12.66
CA PRO A 3 27.50 -9.37 11.28
C PRO A 3 26.57 -10.57 11.07
N SER A 4 26.22 -11.31 12.13
CA SER A 4 25.36 -12.49 12.03
C SER A 4 23.88 -12.15 11.87
N LEU A 5 23.42 -11.00 12.40
CA LEU A 5 22.03 -10.53 12.17
C LEU A 5 21.79 -10.20 10.69
N LEU A 6 22.79 -9.61 10.04
CA LEU A 6 22.72 -9.22 8.63
C LEU A 6 22.64 -10.40 7.65
N ARG A 7 22.93 -11.61 8.13
CA ARG A 7 22.74 -12.85 7.37
C ARG A 7 21.30 -13.37 7.43
N ASN A 8 20.46 -12.87 8.35
CA ASN A 8 19.06 -13.31 8.52
C ASN A 8 18.92 -14.83 8.77
N GLU A 9 19.95 -15.46 9.32
CA GLU A 9 20.05 -16.91 9.53
C GLU A 9 20.13 -17.30 11.02
N LEU A 10 19.94 -16.33 11.92
CA LEU A 10 20.08 -16.59 13.35
C LEU A 10 18.89 -17.40 13.89
N PRO A 11 19.12 -18.57 14.51
CA PRO A 11 18.04 -19.40 15.05
C PRO A 11 17.22 -18.73 16.15
N THR A 12 17.81 -17.73 16.82
CA THR A 12 17.22 -17.01 17.96
C THR A 12 16.36 -15.82 17.54
N VAL A 13 16.31 -15.48 16.25
CA VAL A 13 15.57 -14.32 15.73
C VAL A 13 14.65 -14.79 14.60
N PRO A 14 13.37 -14.37 14.57
CA PRO A 14 12.49 -14.70 13.45
C PRO A 14 13.11 -14.29 12.11
N TYR A 15 12.97 -15.15 11.12
CA TYR A 15 13.35 -14.84 9.75
C TYR A 15 12.48 -13.71 9.22
N LEU A 16 13.11 -12.67 8.67
CA LEU A 16 12.42 -11.56 8.01
C LEU A 16 12.48 -11.72 6.50
N ASP A 17 11.35 -11.65 5.80
CA ASP A 17 11.30 -11.78 4.33
C ASP A 17 12.18 -10.75 3.60
N HIS A 18 12.23 -9.53 4.14
CA HIS A 18 13.07 -8.46 3.64
C HIS A 18 14.49 -8.46 4.24
N GLY A 19 14.75 -9.33 5.23
CA GLY A 19 16.01 -9.43 5.96
C GLY A 19 16.41 -8.16 6.71
N TRP A 20 17.71 -8.03 6.98
CA TRP A 20 18.28 -6.92 7.74
C TRP A 20 19.20 -6.04 6.88
N PHE A 21 19.36 -4.79 7.29
CA PHE A 21 20.25 -3.82 6.67
C PHE A 21 21.13 -3.15 7.73
N GLY A 22 22.42 -2.99 7.41
CA GLY A 22 23.35 -2.22 8.23
C GLY A 22 23.41 -0.77 7.74
N VAL A 23 23.12 0.19 8.61
CA VAL A 23 23.26 1.63 8.32
C VAL A 23 24.08 2.31 9.40
N ARG A 24 24.80 3.36 9.06
CA ARG A 24 25.53 4.17 10.04
C ARG A 24 24.64 5.31 10.52
N ASN A 25 24.38 5.35 11.83
CA ASN A 25 23.71 6.50 12.44
C ASN A 25 24.69 7.67 12.63
N ARG A 26 24.18 8.90 12.46
CA ARG A 26 24.91 10.11 12.82
C ARG A 26 25.15 10.16 14.33
N VAL A 27 26.33 10.58 14.76
CA VAL A 27 26.61 10.83 16.19
C VAL A 27 26.32 12.29 16.56
N PRO A 28 26.11 12.64 17.84
CA PRO A 28 25.74 14.01 18.26
C PRO A 28 26.74 15.12 17.87
N LYS A 29 27.98 14.77 17.49
CA LYS A 29 28.99 15.71 17.01
C LYS A 29 28.91 15.97 15.50
N GLU A 30 28.06 15.24 14.77
CA GLU A 30 27.89 15.31 13.31
C GLU A 30 26.64 16.10 12.90
N THR A 31 26.15 17.01 13.76
CA THR A 31 24.91 17.76 13.50
C THR A 31 24.97 18.65 12.26
N GLU A 32 26.16 19.21 11.98
CA GLU A 32 26.42 20.10 10.83
C GLU A 32 26.90 19.35 9.58
N VAL A 33 26.94 18.02 9.59
CA VAL A 33 27.46 17.21 8.48
C VAL A 33 26.45 17.18 7.34
N THR A 34 26.90 17.52 6.14
CA THR A 34 26.09 17.47 4.92
C THR A 34 25.71 16.04 4.54
N ASP A 35 24.72 15.87 3.66
CA ASP A 35 24.34 14.54 3.20
C ASP A 35 25.45 13.83 2.40
N ALA A 36 26.24 14.59 1.63
CA ALA A 36 27.38 14.04 0.90
C ALA A 36 28.49 13.55 1.84
N GLU A 37 28.83 14.34 2.86
CA GLU A 37 29.80 13.94 3.88
C GLU A 37 29.29 12.78 4.74
N ARG A 38 27.98 12.72 5.03
CA ARG A 38 27.35 11.57 5.70
C ARG A 38 27.58 10.30 4.88
N ASP A 39 27.28 10.34 3.59
CA ASP A 39 27.42 9.18 2.71
C ASP A 39 28.88 8.74 2.57
N GLU A 40 29.82 9.69 2.53
CA GLU A 40 31.26 9.40 2.53
C GLU A 40 31.71 8.77 3.85
N ASN A 41 31.26 9.30 4.99
CA ASN A 41 31.58 8.76 6.32
C ASN A 41 31.00 7.35 6.51
N GLU A 42 29.81 7.09 5.97
CA GLU A 42 29.21 5.76 5.94
C GLU A 42 30.01 4.79 5.07
N ALA A 43 30.44 5.22 3.88
CA ALA A 43 31.30 4.40 3.01
C ALA A 43 32.64 4.06 3.68
N LYS A 44 33.25 5.02 4.38
CA LYS A 44 34.48 4.81 5.19
C LYS A 44 34.27 3.85 6.35
N GLU A 45 33.08 3.85 6.96
CA GLU A 45 32.76 2.89 8.03
C GLU A 45 32.63 1.47 7.46
N PHE A 46 31.93 1.33 6.34
CA PHE A 46 31.64 0.03 5.72
C PHE A 46 32.78 -0.57 4.91
N SER A 47 33.88 0.16 4.72
CA SER A 47 35.14 -0.36 4.17
C SER A 47 36.02 -1.04 5.23
N LYS A 48 35.71 -0.90 6.53
CA LYS A 48 36.47 -1.56 7.60
C LYS A 48 36.30 -3.09 7.56
N PRO A 49 37.32 -3.87 7.99
CA PRO A 49 37.29 -5.33 7.96
C PRO A 49 36.09 -5.97 8.67
N ALA A 50 35.54 -5.30 9.71
CA ALA A 50 34.35 -5.76 10.42
C ALA A 50 33.12 -5.95 9.52
N TRP A 51 33.06 -5.27 8.38
CA TRP A 51 31.95 -5.27 7.42
C TRP A 51 32.23 -6.06 6.15
N GLU A 52 33.39 -6.71 6.04
CA GLU A 52 33.81 -7.44 4.83
C GLU A 52 32.90 -8.63 4.54
N SER A 53 32.41 -9.31 5.58
CA SER A 53 31.46 -10.42 5.46
C SER A 53 30.02 -10.02 5.09
N VAL A 54 29.71 -8.72 5.07
CA VAL A 54 28.35 -8.22 4.80
C VAL A 54 28.23 -7.82 3.32
N PRO A 55 27.26 -8.37 2.57
CA PRO A 55 27.05 -8.00 1.17
C PRO A 55 26.81 -6.49 1.01
N THR A 56 27.34 -5.91 -0.06
CA THR A 56 27.20 -4.46 -0.36
C THR A 56 25.74 -4.02 -0.49
N HIS A 57 24.86 -4.87 -1.01
CA HIS A 57 23.42 -4.60 -1.12
C HIS A 57 22.67 -4.68 0.22
N ARG A 58 23.34 -5.04 1.32
CA ARG A 58 22.77 -5.13 2.69
C ARG A 58 23.39 -4.11 3.65
N LYS A 59 24.23 -3.19 3.16
CA LYS A 59 24.83 -2.14 3.96
C LYS A 59 24.80 -0.79 3.23
N GLY A 60 24.58 0.27 3.99
CA GLY A 60 24.49 1.63 3.47
C GLY A 60 23.07 2.11 3.23
N ILE A 61 22.87 3.41 3.44
CA ILE A 61 21.58 4.08 3.26
C ILE A 61 21.09 3.99 1.83
N LYS A 62 22.00 4.10 0.85
CA LYS A 62 21.66 4.00 -0.58
C LYS A 62 21.08 2.62 -0.93
N ALA A 63 21.74 1.55 -0.47
CA ALA A 63 21.26 0.19 -0.71
C ALA A 63 19.89 -0.06 -0.06
N LEU A 64 19.68 0.47 1.14
CA LEU A 64 18.39 0.41 1.82
C LEU A 64 17.31 1.18 1.05
N MET A 65 17.59 2.41 0.61
CA MET A 65 16.66 3.23 -0.16
C MET A 65 16.27 2.55 -1.48
N ASP A 66 17.25 2.08 -2.25
CA ASP A 66 17.01 1.38 -3.52
C ASP A 66 16.14 0.13 -3.32
N TYR A 67 16.38 -0.62 -2.23
CA TYR A 67 15.59 -1.78 -1.85
C TYR A 67 14.15 -1.39 -1.50
N VAL A 68 13.96 -0.42 -0.59
CA VAL A 68 12.64 0.03 -0.15
C VAL A 68 11.82 0.57 -1.32
N ASP A 69 12.43 1.34 -2.20
CA ASP A 69 11.76 1.87 -3.38
C ASP A 69 11.34 0.76 -4.36
N ARG A 70 12.18 -0.27 -4.54
CA ARG A 70 11.82 -1.43 -5.36
C ARG A 70 10.67 -2.20 -4.73
N GLU A 71 10.75 -2.54 -3.45
CA GLU A 71 9.69 -3.30 -2.77
C GLU A 71 8.36 -2.54 -2.75
N ARG A 72 8.40 -1.22 -2.51
CA ARG A 72 7.23 -0.36 -2.58
C ARG A 72 6.59 -0.38 -3.98
N ARG A 73 7.40 -0.28 -5.04
CA ARG A 73 6.90 -0.39 -6.44
C ARG A 73 6.28 -1.75 -6.71
N THR A 74 6.92 -2.83 -6.30
CA THR A 74 6.39 -4.19 -6.44
C THR A 74 5.03 -4.33 -5.74
N GLN A 75 4.93 -3.83 -4.51
CA GLN A 75 3.70 -3.87 -3.74
C GLN A 75 2.59 -3.04 -4.40
N LEU A 76 2.89 -1.84 -4.87
CA LEU A 76 1.94 -0.99 -5.60
C LEU A 76 1.43 -1.69 -6.86
N HIS A 77 2.32 -2.26 -7.69
CA HIS A 77 1.92 -2.97 -8.91
C HIS A 77 1.01 -4.19 -8.61
N ARG A 78 1.25 -4.88 -7.49
CA ARG A 78 0.42 -6.02 -7.07
C ARG A 78 -0.95 -5.58 -6.56
N GLN A 79 -1.03 -4.47 -5.82
CA GLN A 79 -2.26 -4.03 -5.16
C GLN A 79 -3.18 -3.22 -6.06
N ILE A 80 -2.66 -2.42 -7.00
CA ILE A 80 -3.48 -1.55 -7.87
C ILE A 80 -4.58 -2.32 -8.63
N PRO A 81 -4.31 -3.47 -9.27
CA PRO A 81 -5.36 -4.22 -9.97
C PRO A 81 -6.49 -4.69 -9.03
N GLN A 82 -6.15 -5.05 -7.79
CA GLN A 82 -7.12 -5.46 -6.78
C GLN A 82 -8.00 -4.27 -6.37
N ILE A 83 -7.40 -3.10 -6.14
CA ILE A 83 -8.13 -1.86 -5.84
C ILE A 83 -9.07 -1.49 -6.98
N ILE A 84 -8.61 -1.55 -8.24
CA ILE A 84 -9.45 -1.29 -9.42
C ILE A 84 -10.65 -2.24 -9.46
N THR A 85 -10.41 -3.52 -9.17
CA THR A 85 -11.47 -4.54 -9.14
C THR A 85 -12.51 -4.24 -8.06
N GLU A 86 -12.05 -3.86 -6.88
CA GLU A 86 -12.92 -3.50 -5.75
C GLU A 86 -13.76 -2.26 -6.05
N ILE A 87 -13.14 -1.20 -6.63
CA ILE A 87 -13.84 0.02 -7.03
C ILE A 87 -14.94 -0.30 -8.04
N ARG A 88 -14.64 -1.10 -9.08
CA ARG A 88 -15.62 -1.51 -10.08
C ARG A 88 -16.76 -2.34 -9.49
N ALA A 89 -16.45 -3.22 -8.55
CA ALA A 89 -17.46 -4.01 -7.86
C ALA A 89 -18.41 -3.11 -7.03
N LYS A 90 -17.85 -2.16 -6.27
CA LYS A 90 -18.64 -1.17 -5.52
C LYS A 90 -19.49 -0.30 -6.45
N HIS A 91 -18.94 0.15 -7.57
CA HIS A 91 -19.68 0.92 -8.57
C HIS A 91 -20.90 0.16 -9.08
N ARG A 92 -20.72 -1.08 -9.54
CA ARG A 92 -21.82 -1.93 -10.01
C ARG A 92 -22.87 -2.14 -8.92
N SER A 93 -22.45 -2.39 -7.69
CA SER A 93 -23.37 -2.54 -6.56
C SER A 93 -24.19 -1.27 -6.32
N CYS A 94 -23.59 -0.08 -6.42
CA CYS A 94 -24.31 1.18 -6.32
C CYS A 94 -25.30 1.37 -7.48
N GLU A 95 -24.90 1.05 -8.71
CA GLU A 95 -25.80 1.12 -9.88
C GLU A 95 -26.99 0.15 -9.76
N GLU A 96 -26.76 -1.07 -9.30
CA GLU A 96 -27.82 -2.04 -9.03
C GLU A 96 -28.75 -1.55 -7.93
N HIS A 97 -28.21 -0.95 -6.87
CA HIS A 97 -29.01 -0.36 -5.81
C HIS A 97 -29.87 0.79 -6.36
N LEU A 98 -29.29 1.72 -7.14
CA LEU A 98 -30.02 2.81 -7.76
C LEU A 98 -31.15 2.32 -8.67
N LYS A 99 -30.89 1.28 -9.48
CA LYS A 99 -31.93 0.65 -10.32
C LYS A 99 -33.09 0.10 -9.49
N ARG A 100 -32.81 -0.50 -8.33
CA ARG A 100 -33.85 -1.02 -7.42
C ARG A 100 -34.69 0.07 -6.78
N LEU A 101 -34.14 1.26 -6.55
CA LEU A 101 -34.89 2.41 -6.01
C LEU A 101 -35.89 2.98 -7.03
N GLY A 102 -35.65 2.72 -8.31
CA GLY A 102 -36.47 3.21 -9.42
C GLY A 102 -36.23 4.69 -9.71
N GLU A 103 -37.10 5.26 -10.56
CA GLU A 103 -36.95 6.63 -11.03
C GLU A 103 -37.07 7.66 -9.89
N PRO A 104 -36.26 8.73 -9.90
CA PRO A 104 -36.33 9.78 -8.90
C PRO A 104 -37.68 10.49 -8.94
N ARG A 105 -38.33 10.61 -7.78
CA ARG A 105 -39.68 11.20 -7.63
C ARG A 105 -39.62 12.57 -6.94
N ASN A 106 -38.73 13.43 -7.39
CA ASN A 106 -38.43 14.70 -6.69
C ASN A 106 -39.53 15.76 -6.87
N THR A 107 -40.35 15.66 -7.92
CA THR A 107 -41.44 16.61 -8.19
C THR A 107 -42.79 16.10 -7.66
N PRO A 108 -43.74 16.98 -7.30
CA PRO A 108 -45.11 16.57 -6.96
C PRO A 108 -45.79 15.77 -8.08
N GLN A 109 -45.51 16.12 -9.35
CA GLN A 109 -46.05 15.43 -10.53
C GLN A 109 -45.53 13.99 -10.63
N ALA A 110 -44.21 13.79 -10.48
CA ALA A 110 -43.60 12.46 -10.51
C ALA A 110 -44.12 11.55 -9.38
N ARG A 111 -44.36 12.11 -8.19
CA ARG A 111 -44.95 11.37 -7.06
C ARG A 111 -46.39 10.93 -7.36
N ARG A 112 -47.23 11.83 -7.88
CA ARG A 112 -48.62 11.50 -8.26
C ARG A 112 -48.67 10.44 -9.35
N TYR A 113 -47.82 10.59 -10.37
CA TYR A 113 -47.72 9.63 -11.46
C TYR A 113 -47.36 8.23 -10.94
N TYR A 114 -46.36 8.13 -10.06
CA TYR A 114 -45.97 6.84 -9.46
C TYR A 114 -47.12 6.16 -8.71
N VAL A 115 -47.84 6.90 -7.85
CA VAL A 115 -48.98 6.35 -7.10
C VAL A 115 -50.06 5.82 -8.05
N LEU A 116 -50.36 6.57 -9.11
CA LEU A 116 -51.34 6.15 -10.11
C LEU A 116 -50.90 4.87 -10.84
N GLN A 117 -49.63 4.77 -11.25
CA GLN A 117 -49.09 3.55 -11.86
C GLN A 117 -49.18 2.35 -10.92
N PHE A 118 -48.80 2.54 -9.65
CA PHE A 118 -48.86 1.50 -8.63
C PHE A 118 -50.29 1.00 -8.39
N CYS A 119 -51.27 1.90 -8.24
CA CYS A 119 -52.69 1.53 -8.11
C CYS A 119 -53.18 0.71 -9.32
N ASN A 120 -52.82 1.13 -10.54
CA ASN A 120 -53.20 0.43 -11.76
C ASN A 120 -52.56 -0.97 -11.84
N GLU A 121 -51.29 -1.12 -11.43
CA GLU A 121 -50.62 -2.42 -11.39
C GLU A 121 -51.29 -3.37 -10.38
N MET A 122 -51.62 -2.88 -9.18
CA MET A 122 -52.33 -3.71 -8.19
C MET A 122 -53.70 -4.15 -8.70
N GLN A 123 -54.46 -3.24 -9.33
CA GLN A 123 -55.77 -3.57 -9.89
C GLN A 123 -55.65 -4.68 -10.96
N LYS A 124 -54.66 -4.57 -11.87
CA LYS A 124 -54.39 -5.61 -12.86
C LYS A 124 -54.02 -6.95 -12.22
N MET A 125 -53.26 -6.95 -11.12
CA MET A 125 -52.92 -8.19 -10.41
C MET A 125 -54.13 -8.83 -9.72
N THR A 126 -55.14 -8.06 -9.32
CA THR A 126 -56.37 -8.59 -8.71
C THR A 126 -57.42 -9.04 -9.72
N GLU A 127 -57.36 -8.53 -10.96
CA GLU A 127 -58.28 -8.88 -12.06
C GLU A 127 -57.75 -10.05 -12.93
N ALA A 128 -56.51 -10.48 -12.71
CA ALA A 128 -55.86 -11.63 -13.37
C ALA A 128 -55.97 -12.90 -12.52
#